data_AF-A0A9E3R1H7-F1
#
_entry.id   AF-A0A9E3R1H7-F1
#
_cell.length_a   1.000
_cell.length_b   1.000
_cell.length_c   1.000
_cell.angle_alpha   90.00
_cell.angle_beta   90.00
_cell.angle_gamma   90.00
#
_symmetry.space_group_name_H-M   'P 1'
#
loop_
_entity.id
_entity.type
_entity.pdbx_description
1 polymer ?
#
loop_
_entity_poly.entity_id
_entity_poly.type
_entity_poly.pdbx_seq_one_letter_code
_entity_poly.pdbx_strand_id
1 'polypeptide(L)'
;MATAPQATKKDDSSLLLPLGALGLILFLAVQFVRDDNTANTVQFFISIAFGGVVLWGHWLTEQGRGKELQRTRDRILVVLGLGGALAYPNFGHLHFGNFLHIWDTYHYYMGSKYAPELGYDLLYDCSIVADLEKGASDPQFRVIAENAKKRIITDLRTNVMVHTDKLVEDPTICTSHFTPARWEAFKRDIDFFRGRVSDQRWKEIHHDHGYNATPVWTLMGWLLTNTGPATLEQVTSLNLIDPLYIALAAALIYWAFGPRVFALSMLMLGCNFPNRYYWTGGAFLRHDWLFYTVAVVCLLKKEKFFLAGLSLAYCTLLRLFPGLLVLGPLLAGVEYVRLHKKLDPRFLRFVAGGALGCALLIPASFAIGEGAQTWVRFAQNTTKHANTPLTNHMGLRSVLGYRPSMVGRNMRDGSQIDAWQGWKNGRLEKFRDLKVAFIAILLGAAALIYLAIRHTGVEYWMAAAMGCGYIVFGAELTCYYYCFLMGVACLYEKRREVAVLLCAMAAMTEFIHLGPIPGMSGWEDEQYVGMSVAALLAMGGIWWLFTKWGSQGALPQEAEPELFDGLALAGGGTTSASAVPDERKRDRKKKKR
;
A
#
# COMPACT_ATOMS: atom_id res chain seq x y z
N MET A 1 -5.17 -55.31 -32.37
CA MET A 1 -5.75 -53.99 -32.70
C MET A 1 -5.63 -53.11 -31.48
N ALA A 2 -4.64 -52.21 -31.49
CA ALA A 2 -4.44 -51.23 -30.43
C ALA A 2 -5.45 -50.09 -30.62
N THR A 3 -6.26 -49.82 -29.61
CA THR A 3 -7.16 -48.67 -29.56
C THR A 3 -6.35 -47.39 -29.41
N ALA A 4 -6.44 -46.51 -30.39
CA ALA A 4 -5.82 -45.19 -30.37
C ALA A 4 -6.38 -44.34 -29.20
N PRO A 5 -5.57 -43.50 -28.54
CA PRO A 5 -6.05 -42.58 -27.54
C PRO A 5 -6.93 -41.51 -28.20
N GLN A 6 -8.16 -41.34 -27.70
CA GLN A 6 -9.04 -40.23 -28.08
C GLN A 6 -8.36 -38.92 -27.73
N ALA A 7 -8.06 -38.12 -28.76
CA ALA A 7 -7.68 -36.73 -28.61
C ALA A 7 -8.83 -35.98 -27.92
N THR A 8 -8.60 -35.53 -26.68
CA THR A 8 -9.51 -34.61 -25.99
C THR A 8 -9.59 -33.34 -26.81
N LYS A 9 -10.77 -33.08 -27.40
CA LYS A 9 -11.09 -31.79 -28.03
C LYS A 9 -10.82 -30.70 -27.00
N LYS A 10 -9.89 -29.80 -27.32
CA LYS A 10 -9.64 -28.57 -26.58
C LYS A 10 -10.92 -27.74 -26.65
N ASP A 11 -11.63 -27.61 -25.54
CA ASP A 11 -12.86 -26.82 -25.49
C ASP A 11 -12.51 -25.33 -25.35
N ASP A 12 -12.31 -24.67 -26.49
CA ASP A 12 -12.02 -23.23 -26.56
C ASP A 12 -13.20 -22.38 -26.05
N SER A 13 -14.39 -22.97 -25.81
CA SER A 13 -15.53 -22.28 -25.19
C SER A 13 -15.31 -21.94 -23.71
N SER A 14 -14.32 -22.59 -23.08
CA SER A 14 -14.05 -22.48 -21.64
C SER A 14 -13.51 -21.11 -21.20
N LEU A 15 -12.91 -20.33 -22.11
CA LEU A 15 -12.38 -18.97 -21.87
C LEU A 15 -13.35 -17.85 -22.29
N LEU A 16 -14.28 -18.13 -23.21
CA LEU A 16 -15.17 -17.11 -23.77
C LEU A 16 -16.13 -16.52 -22.71
N LEU A 17 -16.59 -17.34 -21.77
CA LEU A 17 -17.53 -16.91 -20.73
C LEU A 17 -16.91 -15.98 -19.68
N PRO A 18 -15.73 -16.27 -19.07
CA PRO A 18 -15.07 -15.32 -18.19
C PRO A 18 -14.56 -14.07 -18.92
N LEU A 19 -14.05 -14.20 -20.15
CA LEU A 19 -13.64 -13.04 -20.95
C LEU A 19 -14.85 -12.18 -21.36
N GLY A 20 -15.98 -12.79 -21.69
CA GLY A 20 -17.24 -12.09 -21.96
C GLY A 20 -17.80 -11.37 -20.74
N ALA A 21 -17.76 -12.00 -19.56
CA ALA A 21 -18.17 -11.37 -18.31
C ALA A 21 -17.26 -10.21 -17.92
N LEU A 22 -15.94 -10.34 -18.08
CA LEU A 22 -15.00 -9.25 -17.88
C LEU A 22 -15.23 -8.12 -18.89
N GLY A 23 -15.46 -8.46 -20.16
CA GLY A 23 -15.82 -7.50 -21.21
C GLY A 23 -17.12 -6.76 -20.90
N LEU A 24 -18.12 -7.43 -20.32
CA LEU A 24 -19.36 -6.81 -19.89
C LEU A 24 -19.15 -5.87 -18.69
N ILE A 25 -18.38 -6.30 -17.67
CA ILE A 25 -18.03 -5.42 -16.53
C ILE A 25 -17.31 -4.18 -17.03
N LEU A 26 -16.33 -4.34 -17.91
CA LEU A 26 -15.61 -3.22 -18.54
C LEU A 26 -16.55 -2.30 -19.31
N PHE A 27 -17.39 -2.85 -20.18
CA PHE A 27 -18.33 -2.06 -20.97
C PHE A 27 -19.29 -1.27 -20.08
N LEU A 28 -19.91 -1.92 -19.10
CA LEU A 28 -20.85 -1.28 -18.18
C LEU A 28 -20.15 -0.25 -17.29
N ALA A 29 -18.96 -0.56 -16.76
CA ALA A 29 -18.19 0.37 -15.95
C ALA A 29 -17.80 1.61 -16.75
N VAL A 30 -17.30 1.47 -17.98
CA VAL A 30 -16.95 2.63 -18.83
C VAL A 30 -18.18 3.50 -19.16
N GLN A 31 -19.37 2.92 -19.32
CA GLN A 31 -20.59 3.70 -19.57
C GLN A 31 -21.15 4.39 -18.30
N PHE A 32 -20.93 3.78 -17.14
CA PHE A 32 -21.47 4.24 -15.85
C PHE A 32 -20.53 5.18 -15.09
N VAL A 33 -19.22 4.95 -15.15
CA VAL A 33 -18.20 5.70 -14.42
C VAL A 33 -17.98 7.05 -15.10
N ARG A 34 -18.26 8.10 -14.35
CA ARG A 34 -18.19 9.50 -14.80
C ARG A 34 -17.35 10.37 -13.87
N ASP A 35 -17.23 9.96 -12.62
CA ASP A 35 -16.55 10.63 -11.53
C ASP A 35 -16.08 9.60 -10.48
N ASP A 36 -15.40 10.07 -9.43
CA ASP A 36 -14.92 9.21 -8.34
C ASP A 36 -16.08 8.47 -7.65
N ASN A 37 -17.24 9.09 -7.44
CA ASN A 37 -18.35 8.49 -6.70
C ASN A 37 -18.98 7.31 -7.45
N THR A 38 -19.14 7.45 -8.76
CA THR A 38 -19.63 6.38 -9.63
C THR A 38 -18.61 5.24 -9.74
N ALA A 39 -17.30 5.54 -9.78
CA ALA A 39 -16.24 4.51 -9.69
C ALA A 39 -16.30 3.74 -8.35
N ASN A 40 -16.38 4.47 -7.23
CA ASN A 40 -16.47 3.92 -5.88
C ASN A 40 -17.75 3.06 -5.68
N THR A 41 -18.85 3.44 -6.33
CA THR A 41 -20.08 2.62 -6.34
C THR A 41 -19.84 1.26 -7.00
N VAL A 42 -19.13 1.22 -8.13
CA VAL A 42 -18.77 -0.05 -8.79
C VAL A 42 -17.83 -0.87 -7.90
N GLN A 43 -16.84 -0.24 -7.27
CA GLN A 43 -15.90 -0.86 -6.33
C GLN A 43 -16.62 -1.51 -5.13
N PHE A 44 -17.63 -0.83 -4.58
CA PHE A 44 -18.49 -1.36 -3.53
C PHE A 44 -19.19 -2.65 -3.96
N PHE A 45 -19.85 -2.64 -5.13
CA PHE A 45 -20.56 -3.82 -5.63
C PHE A 45 -19.62 -4.97 -6.02
N ILE A 46 -18.42 -4.70 -6.54
CA ILE A 46 -17.40 -5.73 -6.79
C ILE A 46 -17.01 -6.40 -5.47
N SER A 47 -16.80 -5.62 -4.40
CA SER A 47 -16.45 -6.14 -3.07
C SER A 47 -17.54 -7.04 -2.49
N ILE A 48 -18.80 -6.62 -2.57
CA ILE A 48 -19.95 -7.41 -2.12
C ILE A 48 -20.11 -8.68 -2.97
N ALA A 49 -20.00 -8.58 -4.30
CA ALA A 49 -20.12 -9.73 -5.19
C ALA A 49 -19.02 -10.77 -4.93
N PHE A 50 -17.77 -10.34 -4.71
CA PHE A 50 -16.67 -11.25 -4.41
C PHE A 50 -16.90 -11.98 -3.09
N GLY A 51 -17.25 -11.25 -2.03
CA GLY A 51 -17.63 -11.83 -0.74
C GLY A 51 -18.80 -12.82 -0.86
N GLY A 52 -19.81 -12.48 -1.66
CA GLY A 52 -20.95 -13.35 -1.94
C GLY A 52 -20.57 -14.67 -2.62
N VAL A 53 -19.64 -14.65 -3.57
CA VAL A 53 -19.14 -15.88 -4.23
C VAL A 53 -18.35 -16.76 -3.26
N VAL A 54 -17.54 -16.15 -2.37
CA VAL A 54 -16.83 -16.89 -1.33
C VAL A 54 -17.81 -17.52 -0.33
N LEU A 55 -18.85 -16.78 0.10
CA LEU A 55 -19.88 -17.30 0.99
C LEU A 55 -20.73 -18.39 0.33
N TRP A 56 -20.99 -18.29 -0.97
CA TRP A 56 -21.65 -19.35 -1.74
C TRP A 56 -20.82 -20.65 -1.73
N GLY A 57 -19.50 -20.54 -1.93
CA GLY A 57 -18.59 -21.68 -1.81
C GLY A 57 -18.52 -22.25 -0.39
N HIS A 58 -18.56 -21.38 0.63
CA HIS A 58 -18.62 -21.77 2.04
C HIS A 58 -19.89 -22.58 2.32
N TRP A 59 -21.08 -22.05 1.96
CA TRP A 59 -22.36 -22.74 2.11
C TRP A 59 -22.39 -24.10 1.40
N LEU A 60 -21.90 -24.21 0.16
CA LEU A 60 -21.82 -25.50 -0.54
C LEU A 60 -20.87 -26.47 0.18
N THR A 61 -19.81 -25.99 0.81
CA THR A 61 -18.89 -26.84 1.59
C THR A 61 -19.56 -27.37 2.86
N GLU A 62 -20.35 -26.56 3.57
CA GLU A 62 -21.13 -27.01 4.74
C GLU A 62 -22.07 -28.16 4.39
N GLN A 63 -22.66 -28.11 3.20
CA GLN A 63 -23.57 -29.14 2.69
C GLN A 63 -22.84 -30.39 2.13
N GLY A 64 -21.51 -30.48 2.27
CA GLY A 64 -20.71 -31.57 1.69
C GLY A 64 -20.59 -31.52 0.16
N ARG A 65 -21.00 -30.42 -0.47
CA ARG A 65 -21.07 -30.18 -1.93
C ARG A 65 -20.00 -29.19 -2.41
N GLY A 66 -18.89 -29.05 -1.67
CA GLY A 66 -17.89 -28.00 -1.92
C GLY A 66 -17.32 -27.96 -3.34
N LYS A 67 -17.25 -29.10 -4.04
CA LYS A 67 -16.76 -29.18 -5.43
C LYS A 67 -17.78 -28.73 -6.48
N GLU A 68 -19.05 -28.66 -6.12
CA GLU A 68 -20.10 -28.28 -7.05
C GLU A 68 -19.88 -26.85 -7.54
N LEU A 69 -19.88 -26.68 -8.87
CA LEU A 69 -19.67 -25.40 -9.55
C LEU A 69 -18.38 -24.67 -9.16
N GLN A 70 -17.39 -25.37 -8.58
CA GLN A 70 -16.14 -24.78 -8.12
C GLN A 70 -15.44 -23.99 -9.23
N ARG A 71 -15.33 -24.60 -10.43
CA ARG A 71 -14.80 -23.94 -11.63
C ARG A 71 -15.51 -22.64 -11.99
N THR A 72 -16.83 -22.61 -11.89
CA THR A 72 -17.62 -21.39 -12.15
C THR A 72 -17.32 -20.33 -11.09
N ARG A 73 -17.30 -20.70 -9.81
CA ARG A 73 -16.96 -19.78 -8.71
C ARG A 73 -15.56 -19.20 -8.90
N ASP A 74 -14.56 -20.04 -9.17
CA ASP A 74 -13.18 -19.61 -9.38
C ASP A 74 -13.04 -18.62 -10.54
N ARG A 75 -13.73 -18.88 -11.65
CA ARG A 75 -13.78 -17.95 -12.79
C ARG A 75 -14.41 -16.62 -12.42
N ILE A 76 -15.53 -16.63 -11.69
CA ILE A 76 -16.18 -15.39 -11.24
C ILE A 76 -15.25 -14.62 -10.31
N LEU A 77 -14.58 -15.28 -9.36
CA LEU A 77 -13.61 -14.63 -8.48
C LEU A 77 -12.48 -13.98 -9.29
N VAL A 78 -11.91 -14.67 -10.27
CA VAL A 78 -10.87 -14.10 -11.15
C VAL A 78 -11.40 -12.90 -11.93
N VAL A 79 -12.60 -12.98 -12.51
CA VAL A 79 -13.23 -11.88 -13.24
C VAL A 79 -13.44 -10.67 -12.32
N LEU A 80 -13.94 -10.87 -11.11
CA LEU A 80 -14.12 -9.81 -10.12
C LEU A 80 -12.77 -9.23 -9.65
N GLY A 81 -11.75 -10.08 -9.47
CA GLY A 81 -10.40 -9.65 -9.14
C GLY A 81 -9.75 -8.80 -10.23
N LEU A 82 -9.92 -9.18 -11.50
CA LEU A 82 -9.51 -8.35 -12.64
C LEU A 82 -10.31 -7.05 -12.70
N GLY A 83 -11.61 -7.09 -12.39
CA GLY A 83 -12.43 -5.89 -12.17
C GLY A 83 -11.86 -4.99 -11.09
N GLY A 84 -11.37 -5.56 -9.98
CA GLY A 84 -10.65 -4.83 -8.93
C GLY A 84 -9.35 -4.20 -9.42
N ALA A 85 -8.54 -4.91 -10.20
CA ALA A 85 -7.32 -4.34 -10.80
C ALA A 85 -7.64 -3.15 -11.71
N LEU A 86 -8.72 -3.23 -12.50
CA LEU A 86 -9.19 -2.17 -13.39
C LEU A 86 -9.86 -1.02 -12.65
N ALA A 87 -10.46 -1.30 -11.49
CA ALA A 87 -11.07 -0.30 -10.65
C ALA A 87 -10.03 0.65 -10.03
N TYR A 88 -8.80 0.18 -9.78
CA TYR A 88 -7.72 1.03 -9.27
C TYR A 88 -7.55 2.31 -10.12
N PRO A 89 -7.28 2.25 -11.45
CA PRO A 89 -7.23 3.42 -12.31
C PRO A 89 -8.62 3.95 -12.75
N ASN A 90 -9.68 3.73 -11.96
CA ASN A 90 -11.06 4.13 -12.28
C ASN A 90 -11.51 3.64 -13.68
N PHE A 91 -11.22 2.40 -14.03
CA PHE A 91 -11.56 1.79 -15.33
C PHE A 91 -11.01 2.56 -16.54
N GLY A 92 -9.89 3.27 -16.37
CA GLY A 92 -9.27 4.09 -17.41
C GLY A 92 -9.61 5.58 -17.33
N HIS A 93 -10.51 6.00 -16.43
CA HIS A 93 -10.78 7.40 -16.11
C HIS A 93 -9.73 7.98 -15.15
N LEU A 94 -8.46 7.94 -15.56
CA LEU A 94 -7.30 8.47 -14.83
C LEU A 94 -7.52 9.96 -14.50
N HIS A 95 -7.39 10.36 -13.24
CA HIS A 95 -7.69 11.73 -12.73
C HIS A 95 -8.78 12.49 -13.50
N PHE A 96 -9.81 11.76 -13.97
CA PHE A 96 -10.87 12.21 -14.88
C PHE A 96 -10.42 13.16 -16.01
N GLY A 97 -9.35 12.80 -16.71
CA GLY A 97 -8.87 13.51 -17.90
C GLY A 97 -7.37 13.79 -17.91
N ASN A 98 -6.63 13.37 -16.88
CA ASN A 98 -5.18 13.59 -16.79
C ASN A 98 -4.47 12.32 -16.31
N PHE A 99 -3.40 11.91 -17.01
CA PHE A 99 -2.52 10.87 -16.48
C PHE A 99 -1.60 11.40 -15.39
N LEU A 100 -1.05 12.61 -15.56
CA LEU A 100 -0.02 13.13 -14.67
C LEU A 100 -0.60 13.68 -13.38
N HIS A 101 -0.13 13.15 -12.25
CA HIS A 101 -0.38 13.71 -10.94
C HIS A 101 0.62 14.84 -10.65
N ILE A 102 0.34 16.04 -11.18
CA ILE A 102 1.26 17.18 -11.14
C ILE A 102 1.68 17.56 -9.72
N TRP A 103 0.77 17.50 -8.75
CA TRP A 103 1.05 17.83 -7.34
C TRP A 103 2.13 16.93 -6.73
N ASP A 104 1.88 15.62 -6.63
CA ASP A 104 2.84 14.63 -6.11
C ASP A 104 4.12 14.60 -6.97
N THR A 105 4.01 14.64 -8.30
CA THR A 105 5.18 14.64 -9.19
C THR A 105 6.06 15.87 -8.96
N TYR A 106 5.51 17.08 -8.76
CA TYR A 106 6.30 18.27 -8.43
C TYR A 106 7.15 18.05 -7.17
N HIS A 107 6.53 17.56 -6.08
CA HIS A 107 7.24 17.33 -4.82
C HIS A 107 8.39 16.35 -4.97
N TYR A 108 8.12 15.20 -5.61
CA TYR A 108 9.09 14.12 -5.71
C TYR A 108 10.12 14.34 -6.81
N TYR A 109 9.75 14.98 -7.93
CA TYR A 109 10.68 15.31 -9.01
C TYR A 109 11.64 16.43 -8.59
N MET A 110 11.10 17.56 -8.11
CA MET A 110 11.92 18.70 -7.69
C MET A 110 12.73 18.37 -6.45
N GLY A 111 12.09 17.74 -5.45
CA GLY A 111 12.74 17.36 -4.20
C GLY A 111 13.89 16.38 -4.40
N SER A 112 13.77 15.40 -5.31
CA SER A 112 14.87 14.47 -5.57
C SER A 112 15.94 15.07 -6.47
N LYS A 113 15.58 15.79 -7.52
CA LYS A 113 16.54 16.31 -8.51
C LYS A 113 17.48 17.36 -7.93
N TYR A 114 16.94 18.20 -7.05
CA TYR A 114 17.63 19.29 -6.38
C TYR A 114 17.86 19.00 -4.90
N ALA A 115 17.90 17.73 -4.52
CA ALA A 115 18.14 17.33 -3.13
C ALA A 115 19.41 17.96 -2.50
N PRO A 116 20.55 18.09 -3.22
CA PRO A 116 21.74 18.77 -2.67
C PRO A 116 21.53 20.25 -2.35
N GLU A 117 20.70 20.96 -3.12
CA GLU A 117 20.44 22.38 -2.90
C GLU A 117 19.28 22.63 -1.93
N LEU A 118 18.22 21.82 -2.02
CA LEU A 118 16.98 22.06 -1.28
C LEU A 118 16.97 21.43 0.12
N GLY A 119 17.61 20.26 0.27
CA GLY A 119 17.35 19.38 1.40
C GLY A 119 15.85 19.09 1.56
N TYR A 120 15.37 19.00 2.81
CA TYR A 120 13.94 18.83 3.12
C TYR A 120 13.19 20.16 3.31
N ASP A 121 13.89 21.29 3.32
CA ASP A 121 13.38 22.53 3.93
C ASP A 121 13.06 23.63 2.89
N LEU A 122 13.77 23.66 1.76
CA LEU A 122 13.80 24.85 0.90
C LEU A 122 12.89 24.76 -0.33
N LEU A 123 12.20 23.63 -0.56
CA LEU A 123 11.44 23.42 -1.80
C LEU A 123 10.44 24.55 -2.08
N TYR A 124 9.66 24.95 -1.07
CA TYR A 124 8.66 26.01 -1.24
C TYR A 124 9.29 27.38 -1.28
N ASP A 125 10.25 27.67 -0.39
CA ASP A 125 10.98 28.93 -0.38
C ASP A 125 11.57 29.22 -1.77
N CYS A 126 12.26 28.25 -2.35
CA CYS A 126 12.86 28.37 -3.66
C CYS A 126 11.85 28.45 -4.80
N SER A 127 10.71 27.76 -4.69
CA SER A 127 9.63 27.85 -5.69
C SER A 127 9.02 29.26 -5.71
N ILE A 128 8.85 29.89 -4.55
CA ILE A 128 8.39 31.27 -4.43
C ILE A 128 9.41 32.25 -5.02
N VAL A 129 10.71 32.08 -4.71
CA VAL A 129 11.77 32.93 -5.28
C VAL A 129 11.83 32.82 -6.81
N ALA A 130 11.64 31.62 -7.38
CA ALA A 130 11.55 31.43 -8.82
C ALA A 130 10.34 32.17 -9.44
N ASP A 131 9.17 32.11 -8.80
CA ASP A 131 7.96 32.84 -9.23
C ASP A 131 8.16 34.38 -9.16
N LEU A 132 8.87 34.88 -8.13
CA LEU A 132 9.22 36.30 -7.98
C LEU A 132 10.15 36.78 -9.11
N GLU A 133 11.23 36.04 -9.39
CA GLU A 133 12.18 36.37 -10.47
C GLU A 133 11.52 36.31 -11.85
N LYS A 134 10.59 35.38 -12.07
CA LYS A 134 9.86 35.26 -13.34
C LYS A 134 9.02 36.50 -13.63
N GLY A 135 8.22 36.96 -12.67
CA GLY A 135 7.40 38.16 -12.86
C GLY A 135 8.22 39.46 -12.91
N ALA A 136 9.46 39.46 -12.37
CA ALA A 136 10.39 40.57 -12.50
C ALA A 136 11.10 40.61 -13.87
N SER A 137 11.41 39.45 -14.45
CA SER A 137 12.12 39.34 -15.73
C SER A 137 11.20 39.48 -16.95
N ASP A 138 9.92 39.15 -16.83
CA ASP A 138 8.94 39.25 -17.91
C ASP A 138 7.61 39.89 -17.44
N PRO A 139 7.27 41.11 -17.92
CA PRO A 139 6.03 41.79 -17.57
C PRO A 139 4.75 40.98 -17.82
N GLN A 140 4.76 40.04 -18.77
CA GLN A 140 3.62 39.15 -19.04
C GLN A 140 3.28 38.27 -17.84
N PHE A 141 4.27 37.96 -16.99
CA PHE A 141 4.13 37.13 -15.80
C PHE A 141 4.08 37.92 -14.50
N ARG A 142 3.90 39.25 -14.53
CA ARG A 142 3.86 40.11 -13.34
C ARG A 142 2.85 39.64 -12.28
N VAL A 143 1.69 39.12 -12.71
CA VAL A 143 0.65 38.58 -11.82
C VAL A 143 1.17 37.40 -10.99
N ILE A 144 2.08 36.58 -11.53
CA ILE A 144 2.68 35.46 -10.80
C ILE A 144 3.48 35.97 -9.60
N ALA A 145 4.35 36.97 -9.81
CA ALA A 145 5.13 37.57 -8.73
C ALA A 145 4.23 38.27 -7.69
N GLU A 146 3.20 39.01 -8.13
CA GLU A 146 2.25 39.67 -7.21
C GLU A 146 1.46 38.67 -6.35
N ASN A 147 1.10 37.52 -6.92
CA ASN A 147 0.48 36.45 -6.16
C ASN A 147 1.49 35.78 -5.22
N ALA A 148 2.73 35.56 -5.66
CA ALA A 148 3.79 34.98 -4.84
C ALA A 148 4.09 35.79 -3.57
N LYS A 149 4.07 37.13 -3.65
CA LYS A 149 4.22 38.03 -2.50
C LYS A 149 3.13 37.92 -1.44
N LYS A 150 1.94 37.45 -1.81
CA LYS A 150 0.75 37.38 -0.94
C LYS A 150 0.44 35.95 -0.47
N ARG A 151 1.29 34.99 -0.83
CA ARG A 151 1.06 33.58 -0.51
C ARG A 151 1.25 33.30 0.96
N ILE A 152 0.50 32.30 1.39
CA ILE A 152 0.76 31.56 2.61
C ILE A 152 1.30 30.21 2.15
N ILE A 153 2.42 29.78 2.71
CA ILE A 153 3.07 28.49 2.41
C ILE A 153 3.32 27.74 3.71
N THR A 154 3.43 26.43 3.65
CA THR A 154 3.94 25.64 4.77
C THR A 154 5.44 25.86 4.90
N ASP A 155 5.93 26.39 6.02
CA ASP A 155 7.36 26.35 6.32
C ASP A 155 7.77 24.90 6.56
N LEU A 156 8.52 24.33 5.62
CA LEU A 156 8.92 22.92 5.66
C LEU A 156 9.89 22.60 6.80
N ARG A 157 10.43 23.60 7.52
CA ARG A 157 11.22 23.36 8.72
C ARG A 157 10.34 23.00 9.92
N THR A 158 9.12 23.51 9.95
CA THR A 158 8.23 23.46 11.12
C THR A 158 6.84 22.86 10.85
N ASN A 159 6.46 22.70 9.58
CA ASN A 159 5.10 22.39 9.11
C ASN A 159 4.04 23.40 9.55
N VAL A 160 4.44 24.65 9.80
CA VAL A 160 3.54 25.76 10.16
C VAL A 160 3.32 26.65 8.94
N MET A 161 2.07 27.09 8.75
CA MET A 161 1.71 28.00 7.67
C MET A 161 2.24 29.41 7.96
N VAL A 162 2.96 30.01 7.01
CA VAL A 162 3.59 31.34 7.12
C VAL A 162 3.39 32.17 5.85
N HIS A 163 3.46 33.49 5.99
CA HIS A 163 3.51 34.40 4.84
C HIS A 163 4.89 34.42 4.18
N THR A 164 4.93 34.79 2.90
CA THR A 164 6.17 34.83 2.10
C THR A 164 7.00 36.11 2.28
N ASP A 165 6.64 37.01 3.19
CA ASP A 165 7.26 38.34 3.34
C ASP A 165 8.80 38.27 3.44
N LYS A 166 9.31 37.35 4.27
CA LYS A 166 10.77 37.16 4.45
C LYS A 166 11.50 36.76 3.16
N LEU A 167 10.85 36.00 2.29
CA LEU A 167 11.42 35.57 1.01
C LEU A 167 11.42 36.69 -0.02
N VAL A 168 10.44 37.59 0.08
CA VAL A 168 10.37 38.80 -0.75
C VAL A 168 11.47 39.78 -0.36
N GLU A 169 11.74 39.92 0.94
CA GLU A 169 12.80 40.77 1.49
C GLU A 169 14.20 40.22 1.22
N ASP A 170 14.40 38.91 1.38
CA ASP A 170 15.69 38.26 1.19
C ASP A 170 15.58 36.96 0.34
N PRO A 171 15.65 37.09 -1.00
CA PRO A 171 15.70 35.93 -1.90
C PRO A 171 16.94 35.05 -1.72
N THR A 172 17.99 35.54 -1.04
CA THR A 172 19.25 34.79 -0.87
C THR A 172 19.08 33.57 0.03
N ILE A 173 18.04 33.53 0.87
CA ILE A 173 17.60 32.35 1.62
C ILE A 173 17.50 31.11 0.73
N CYS A 174 17.07 31.28 -0.53
CA CYS A 174 17.11 30.21 -1.51
C CYS A 174 18.40 30.27 -2.36
N THR A 175 18.67 31.40 -3.01
CA THR A 175 19.63 31.43 -4.13
C THR A 175 21.07 31.17 -3.70
N SER A 176 21.42 31.38 -2.42
CA SER A 176 22.77 31.06 -1.89
C SER A 176 23.10 29.57 -1.92
N HIS A 177 22.08 28.70 -2.02
CA HIS A 177 22.25 27.24 -2.08
C HIS A 177 22.51 26.72 -3.50
N PHE A 178 22.37 27.57 -4.52
CA PHE A 178 22.48 27.18 -5.91
C PHE A 178 23.73 27.77 -6.57
N THR A 179 24.35 27.00 -7.46
CA THR A 179 25.20 27.59 -8.50
C THR A 179 24.30 28.27 -9.53
N PRO A 180 24.78 29.31 -10.26
CA PRO A 180 23.96 29.99 -11.27
C PRO A 180 23.35 29.03 -12.30
N ALA A 181 24.13 28.06 -12.78
CA ALA A 181 23.65 27.07 -13.75
C ALA A 181 22.56 26.14 -13.17
N ARG A 182 22.68 25.75 -11.90
CA ARG A 182 21.68 24.92 -11.22
C ARG A 182 20.41 25.71 -10.91
N TRP A 183 20.54 27.00 -10.58
CA TRP A 183 19.39 27.90 -10.39
C TRP A 183 18.57 28.07 -11.67
N GLU A 184 19.23 28.30 -12.81
CA GLU A 184 18.55 28.36 -14.11
C GLU A 184 17.87 27.04 -14.48
N ALA A 185 18.50 25.90 -14.17
CA ALA A 185 17.87 24.60 -14.35
C ALA A 185 16.62 24.46 -13.44
N PHE A 186 16.72 24.86 -12.18
CA PHE A 186 15.62 24.80 -11.22
C PHE A 186 14.43 25.66 -11.67
N LYS A 187 14.67 26.91 -12.09
CA LYS A 187 13.62 27.80 -12.61
C LYS A 187 12.91 27.22 -13.83
N ARG A 188 13.66 26.61 -14.75
CA ARG A 188 13.09 25.93 -15.92
C ARG A 188 12.14 24.80 -15.53
N ASP A 189 12.52 24.01 -14.53
CA ASP A 189 11.69 22.89 -14.08
C ASP A 189 10.49 23.37 -13.24
N ILE A 190 10.63 24.44 -12.45
CA ILE A 190 9.49 25.13 -11.80
C ILE A 190 8.48 25.60 -12.85
N ASP A 191 8.96 26.23 -13.92
CA ASP A 191 8.11 26.72 -15.01
C ASP A 191 7.28 25.61 -15.65
N PHE A 192 7.88 24.42 -15.81
CA PHE A 192 7.18 23.24 -16.31
C PHE A 192 5.99 22.86 -15.43
N PHE A 193 6.18 22.79 -14.10
CA PHE A 193 5.12 22.39 -13.17
C PHE A 193 4.10 23.51 -12.97
N ARG A 194 4.55 24.75 -12.74
CA ARG A 194 3.70 25.94 -12.59
C ARG A 194 2.77 26.13 -13.77
N GLY A 195 3.26 25.91 -14.99
CA GLY A 195 2.51 26.07 -16.23
C GLY A 195 1.41 25.04 -16.47
N ARG A 196 1.29 24.01 -15.62
CA ARG A 196 0.29 22.92 -15.74
C ARG A 196 -0.84 23.01 -14.73
N VAL A 197 -0.81 23.99 -13.85
CA VAL A 197 -1.81 24.17 -12.80
C VAL A 197 -2.28 25.61 -12.75
N SER A 198 -3.52 25.80 -12.31
CA SER A 198 -4.04 27.13 -11.99
C SER A 198 -3.25 27.75 -10.82
N ASP A 199 -3.33 29.07 -10.67
CA ASP A 199 -2.69 29.74 -9.54
C ASP A 199 -3.23 29.24 -8.19
N GLN A 200 -4.54 29.00 -8.11
CA GLN A 200 -5.17 28.40 -6.95
C GLN A 200 -4.62 27.02 -6.62
N ARG A 201 -4.46 26.15 -7.63
CA ARG A 201 -3.90 24.81 -7.42
C ARG A 201 -2.40 24.86 -7.06
N TRP A 202 -1.65 25.80 -7.63
CA TRP A 202 -0.26 26.05 -7.24
C TRP A 202 -0.14 26.56 -5.80
N LYS A 203 -1.09 27.38 -5.34
CA LYS A 203 -1.19 27.79 -3.94
C LYS A 203 -1.43 26.59 -3.02
N GLU A 204 -2.39 25.73 -3.37
CA GLU A 204 -2.70 24.53 -2.57
C GLU A 204 -1.51 23.57 -2.48
N ILE A 205 -0.73 23.41 -3.56
CA ILE A 205 0.51 22.61 -3.54
C ILE A 205 1.49 23.08 -2.45
N HIS A 206 1.60 24.39 -2.22
CA HIS A 206 2.47 24.95 -1.18
C HIS A 206 1.88 24.88 0.24
N HIS A 207 0.62 24.44 0.39
CA HIS A 207 0.02 24.15 1.69
C HIS A 207 0.27 22.69 2.13
N ASP A 208 0.85 21.85 1.27
CA ASP A 208 1.24 20.50 1.64
C ASP A 208 2.50 20.51 2.53
N HIS A 209 3.02 19.34 2.88
CA HIS A 209 4.15 19.17 3.79
C HIS A 209 5.46 18.90 3.05
N GLY A 210 5.51 19.17 1.75
CA GLY A 210 6.74 19.14 0.97
C GLY A 210 7.24 17.72 0.64
N TYR A 211 8.51 17.68 0.23
CA TYR A 211 9.23 16.45 -0.05
C TYR A 211 9.65 15.74 1.24
N ASN A 212 9.37 14.44 1.36
CA ASN A 212 9.62 13.68 2.58
C ASN A 212 10.15 12.26 2.34
N ALA A 213 10.69 11.99 1.15
CA ALA A 213 11.21 10.67 0.84
C ALA A 213 12.43 10.31 1.70
N THR A 214 12.70 9.02 1.86
CA THR A 214 13.90 8.55 2.55
C THR A 214 15.17 8.83 1.72
N PRO A 215 16.37 8.80 2.32
CA PRO A 215 17.62 8.94 1.57
C PRO A 215 17.81 7.86 0.50
N VAL A 216 17.38 6.61 0.75
CA VAL A 216 17.46 5.53 -0.24
C VAL A 216 16.49 5.74 -1.39
N TRP A 217 15.28 6.23 -1.13
CA TRP A 217 14.35 6.60 -2.21
C TRP A 217 14.92 7.78 -3.01
N THR A 218 15.48 8.78 -2.31
CA THR A 218 16.11 9.96 -2.91
C THR A 218 17.25 9.56 -3.84
N LEU A 219 17.99 8.49 -3.53
CA LEU A 219 19.03 7.97 -4.42
C LEU A 219 18.51 7.61 -5.80
N MET A 220 17.44 6.81 -5.87
CA MET A 220 16.86 6.43 -7.15
C MET A 220 16.17 7.62 -7.82
N GLY A 221 15.43 8.43 -7.05
CA GLY A 221 14.78 9.63 -7.57
C GLY A 221 15.77 10.61 -8.20
N TRP A 222 16.89 10.88 -7.54
CA TRP A 222 17.94 11.77 -8.04
C TRP A 222 18.56 11.24 -9.33
N LEU A 223 18.89 9.93 -9.40
CA LEU A 223 19.44 9.32 -10.61
C LEU A 223 18.50 9.45 -11.81
N LEU A 224 17.21 9.18 -11.61
CA LEU A 224 16.22 9.21 -12.68
C LEU A 224 15.82 10.62 -13.11
N THR A 225 15.72 11.54 -12.17
CA THR A 225 15.28 12.92 -12.46
C THR A 225 16.38 13.80 -13.05
N ASN A 226 17.65 13.42 -12.87
CA ASN A 226 18.80 14.09 -13.49
C ASN A 226 19.12 13.59 -14.92
N THR A 227 18.35 12.69 -15.52
CA THR A 227 18.57 12.28 -16.93
C THR A 227 18.19 13.35 -17.96
N GLY A 228 17.43 14.37 -17.56
CA GLY A 228 17.00 15.46 -18.43
C GLY A 228 16.20 16.54 -17.69
N PRO A 229 15.89 17.69 -18.33
CA PRO A 229 15.01 18.72 -17.77
C PRO A 229 13.57 18.21 -17.61
N ALA A 230 12.76 18.89 -16.81
CA ALA A 230 11.34 18.59 -16.69
C ALA A 230 10.64 18.94 -18.01
N THR A 231 10.30 17.89 -18.77
CA THR A 231 9.48 17.96 -19.98
C THR A 231 8.33 16.97 -19.87
N LEU A 232 7.34 17.09 -20.75
CA LEU A 232 6.18 16.20 -20.72
C LEU A 232 6.63 14.76 -20.95
N GLU A 233 7.55 14.56 -21.89
CA GLU A 233 8.13 13.27 -22.21
C GLU A 233 8.92 12.68 -21.03
N GLN A 234 9.82 13.45 -20.42
CA GLN A 234 10.63 13.01 -19.28
C GLN A 234 9.73 12.59 -18.12
N VAL A 235 8.80 13.47 -17.72
CA VAL A 235 7.92 13.23 -16.57
C VAL A 235 6.97 12.06 -16.84
N THR A 236 6.40 11.97 -18.04
CA THR A 236 5.51 10.84 -18.39
C THR A 236 6.27 9.51 -18.37
N SER A 237 7.49 9.48 -18.91
CA SER A 237 8.33 8.27 -18.93
C SER A 237 8.65 7.77 -17.52
N LEU A 238 8.97 8.67 -16.59
CA LEU A 238 9.19 8.30 -15.19
C LEU A 238 7.91 7.78 -14.54
N ASN A 239 6.76 8.43 -14.79
CA ASN A 239 5.49 8.05 -14.17
C ASN A 239 4.95 6.70 -14.70
N LEU A 240 5.45 6.19 -15.83
CA LEU A 240 5.14 4.85 -16.35
C LEU A 240 5.86 3.70 -15.62
N ILE A 241 6.84 4.00 -14.75
CA ILE A 241 7.53 2.99 -13.94
C ILE A 241 6.58 2.33 -12.93
N ASP A 242 5.65 3.09 -12.36
CA ASP A 242 4.75 2.60 -11.31
C ASP A 242 3.73 1.57 -11.80
N PRO A 243 3.03 1.78 -12.94
CA PRO A 243 2.22 0.74 -13.55
C PRO A 243 2.97 -0.58 -13.75
N LEU A 244 4.27 -0.54 -14.10
CA LEU A 244 5.11 -1.74 -14.19
C LEU A 244 5.30 -2.40 -12.82
N TYR A 245 5.60 -1.64 -11.75
CA TYR A 245 5.70 -2.21 -10.40
C TYR A 245 4.41 -2.87 -9.93
N ILE A 246 3.25 -2.25 -10.21
CA ILE A 246 1.94 -2.82 -9.89
C ILE A 246 1.72 -4.12 -10.65
N ALA A 247 1.99 -4.14 -11.96
CA ALA A 247 1.87 -5.34 -12.78
C ALA A 247 2.80 -6.47 -12.31
N LEU A 248 4.05 -6.14 -11.94
CA LEU A 248 5.01 -7.09 -11.38
C LEU A 248 4.57 -7.62 -10.02
N ALA A 249 3.99 -6.79 -9.15
CA ALA A 249 3.44 -7.23 -7.87
C ALA A 249 2.29 -8.23 -8.07
N ALA A 250 1.38 -7.93 -9.02
CA ALA A 250 0.29 -8.79 -9.39
C ALA A 250 0.78 -10.14 -9.96
N ALA A 251 1.76 -10.11 -10.87
CA ALA A 251 2.39 -11.30 -11.43
C ALA A 251 3.10 -12.14 -10.36
N LEU A 252 3.76 -11.50 -9.40
CA LEU A 252 4.48 -12.16 -8.32
C LEU A 252 3.53 -12.90 -7.37
N ILE A 253 2.37 -12.29 -7.05
CA ILE A 253 1.31 -12.94 -6.26
C ILE A 253 0.74 -14.14 -7.01
N TYR A 254 0.41 -13.97 -8.30
CA TYR A 254 -0.09 -15.07 -9.13
C TYR A 254 0.90 -16.23 -9.20
N TRP A 255 2.19 -15.95 -9.38
CA TRP A 255 3.25 -16.97 -9.35
C TRP A 255 3.37 -17.66 -7.98
N ALA A 256 3.21 -16.89 -6.90
CA ALA A 256 3.40 -17.39 -5.55
C ALA A 256 2.24 -18.27 -5.04
N PHE A 257 1.01 -17.84 -5.33
CA PHE A 257 -0.22 -18.36 -4.70
C PHE A 257 -1.33 -18.73 -5.68
N GLY A 258 -1.17 -18.44 -6.97
CA GLY A 258 -2.18 -18.75 -7.97
C GLY A 258 -3.38 -17.78 -8.01
N PRO A 259 -4.45 -18.16 -8.73
CA PRO A 259 -5.47 -17.24 -9.21
C PRO A 259 -6.41 -16.69 -8.13
N ARG A 260 -6.74 -17.50 -7.12
CA ARG A 260 -7.68 -17.13 -6.04
C ARG A 260 -7.11 -16.01 -5.18
N VAL A 261 -5.86 -16.17 -4.76
CA VAL A 261 -5.15 -15.15 -3.97
C VAL A 261 -4.88 -13.92 -4.82
N PHE A 262 -4.44 -14.09 -6.08
CA PHE A 262 -4.31 -12.99 -7.03
C PHE A 262 -5.59 -12.15 -7.11
N ALA A 263 -6.75 -12.80 -7.27
CA ALA A 263 -8.02 -12.12 -7.41
C ALA A 263 -8.39 -11.27 -6.18
N LEU A 264 -8.20 -11.82 -4.98
CA LEU A 264 -8.45 -11.07 -3.74
C LEU A 264 -7.44 -9.93 -3.55
N SER A 265 -6.16 -10.14 -3.87
CA SER A 265 -5.15 -9.08 -3.78
C SER A 265 -5.45 -7.93 -4.75
N MET A 266 -5.92 -8.23 -5.98
CA MET A 266 -6.33 -7.19 -6.93
C MET A 266 -7.60 -6.46 -6.50
N LEU A 267 -8.54 -7.14 -5.87
CA LEU A 267 -9.68 -6.51 -5.21
C LEU A 267 -9.22 -5.55 -4.11
N MET A 268 -8.27 -5.96 -3.27
CA MET A 268 -7.71 -5.07 -2.24
C MET A 268 -6.98 -3.87 -2.81
N LEU A 269 -6.32 -4.01 -3.96
CA LEU A 269 -5.66 -2.89 -4.62
C LEU A 269 -6.67 -1.81 -5.06
N GLY A 270 -7.75 -2.20 -5.75
CA GLY A 270 -8.60 -1.23 -6.43
C GLY A 270 -10.03 -1.07 -5.90
N CYS A 271 -10.48 -1.84 -4.92
CA CYS A 271 -11.83 -1.71 -4.33
C CYS A 271 -11.84 -1.30 -2.86
N ASN A 272 -10.66 -1.00 -2.30
CA ASN A 272 -10.55 -0.45 -0.95
C ASN A 272 -10.34 1.05 -1.04
N PHE A 273 -11.36 1.84 -0.71
CA PHE A 273 -11.39 3.30 -0.85
C PHE A 273 -10.10 4.06 -0.43
N PRO A 274 -9.40 3.73 0.66
CA PRO A 274 -8.13 4.35 1.01
C PRO A 274 -7.08 4.36 -0.13
N ASN A 275 -7.12 3.37 -1.02
CA ASN A 275 -6.10 3.10 -2.04
C ASN A 275 -6.34 3.80 -3.37
N ARG A 276 -7.31 4.72 -3.48
CA ARG A 276 -7.68 5.35 -4.75
C ARG A 276 -6.48 5.91 -5.55
N TYR A 277 -6.53 5.73 -6.86
CA TYR A 277 -5.56 6.29 -7.81
C TYR A 277 -5.37 7.80 -7.69
N TYR A 278 -6.40 8.50 -7.21
CA TYR A 278 -6.38 9.93 -6.91
C TYR A 278 -5.11 10.40 -6.16
N TRP A 279 -4.59 9.61 -5.21
CA TRP A 279 -3.52 10.07 -4.33
C TRP A 279 -2.11 9.97 -4.91
N THR A 280 -1.80 8.89 -5.63
CA THR A 280 -0.43 8.55 -6.05
C THR A 280 -0.35 8.01 -7.46
N GLY A 281 -1.49 7.68 -8.08
CA GLY A 281 -1.54 7.22 -9.45
C GLY A 281 -1.02 8.29 -10.39
N GLY A 282 -0.18 7.93 -11.35
CA GLY A 282 0.36 8.89 -12.31
C GLY A 282 1.47 9.80 -11.73
N ALA A 283 2.14 9.36 -10.68
CA ALA A 283 3.45 9.83 -10.22
C ALA A 283 4.49 8.68 -10.31
N PHE A 284 5.77 8.98 -10.09
CA PHE A 284 6.86 7.99 -10.23
C PHE A 284 7.39 7.50 -8.88
N LEU A 285 7.76 6.22 -8.82
CA LEU A 285 8.29 5.52 -7.66
C LEU A 285 7.40 5.67 -6.40
N ARG A 286 6.09 5.61 -6.58
CA ARG A 286 5.11 5.58 -5.48
C ARG A 286 4.67 4.16 -5.14
N HIS A 287 4.94 3.18 -6.00
CA HIS A 287 4.55 1.77 -5.84
C HIS A 287 5.73 0.79 -5.73
N ASP A 288 6.97 1.28 -5.78
CA ASP A 288 8.19 0.48 -5.61
C ASP A 288 8.20 -0.25 -4.25
N TRP A 289 7.94 0.46 -3.16
CA TRP A 289 7.87 -0.10 -1.81
C TRP A 289 6.77 -1.17 -1.70
N LEU A 290 5.65 -1.01 -2.40
CA LEU A 290 4.53 -1.95 -2.41
C LEU A 290 4.95 -3.25 -3.08
N PHE A 291 5.59 -3.16 -4.25
CA PHE A 291 6.15 -4.31 -4.96
C PHE A 291 7.08 -5.13 -4.07
N TYR A 292 8.05 -4.48 -3.40
CA TYR A 292 8.98 -5.19 -2.53
C TYR A 292 8.31 -5.73 -1.26
N THR A 293 7.29 -5.05 -0.71
CA THR A 293 6.48 -5.56 0.42
C THR A 293 5.76 -6.85 0.05
N VAL A 294 5.10 -6.88 -1.12
CA VAL A 294 4.47 -8.08 -1.68
C VAL A 294 5.51 -9.17 -1.95
N ALA A 295 6.69 -8.77 -2.44
CA ALA A 295 7.79 -9.70 -2.69
C ALA A 295 8.27 -10.41 -1.43
N VAL A 296 8.29 -9.76 -0.26
CA VAL A 296 8.63 -10.43 1.01
C VAL A 296 7.73 -11.66 1.23
N VAL A 297 6.42 -11.47 1.14
CA VAL A 297 5.44 -12.55 1.37
C VAL A 297 5.57 -13.66 0.31
N CYS A 298 5.67 -13.27 -0.97
CA CYS A 298 5.76 -14.21 -2.09
C CYS A 298 7.07 -15.03 -2.08
N LEU A 299 8.20 -14.38 -1.80
CA LEU A 299 9.51 -15.03 -1.74
C LEU A 299 9.62 -15.96 -0.53
N LEU A 300 9.04 -15.61 0.62
CA LEU A 300 8.95 -16.53 1.76
C LEU A 300 8.08 -17.76 1.44
N LYS A 301 6.97 -17.59 0.73
CA LYS A 301 6.11 -18.72 0.27
C LYS A 301 6.88 -19.67 -0.65
N LYS A 302 7.82 -19.13 -1.42
CA LYS A 302 8.68 -19.88 -2.36
C LYS A 302 10.07 -20.19 -1.78
N GLU A 303 10.20 -20.14 -0.45
CA GLU A 303 11.39 -20.50 0.32
C GLU A 303 12.68 -19.73 -0.06
N LYS A 304 12.54 -18.55 -0.68
CA LYS A 304 13.65 -17.66 -1.06
C LYS A 304 13.94 -16.65 0.05
N PHE A 305 14.27 -17.16 1.23
CA PHE A 305 14.43 -16.39 2.48
C PHE A 305 15.41 -15.21 2.37
N PHE A 306 16.58 -15.42 1.76
CA PHE A 306 17.57 -14.36 1.60
C PHE A 306 17.05 -13.18 0.77
N LEU A 307 16.42 -13.47 -0.38
CA LEU A 307 15.83 -12.44 -1.24
C LEU A 307 14.64 -11.75 -0.56
N ALA A 308 13.86 -12.48 0.24
CA ALA A 308 12.80 -11.88 1.04
C ALA A 308 13.36 -10.89 2.08
N GLY A 309 14.48 -11.24 2.73
CA GLY A 309 15.18 -10.34 3.66
C GLY A 309 15.69 -9.07 2.97
N LEU A 310 16.32 -9.23 1.81
CA LEU A 310 16.81 -8.11 0.99
C LEU A 310 15.66 -7.21 0.52
N SER A 311 14.53 -7.80 0.12
CA SER A 311 13.31 -7.08 -0.26
C SER A 311 12.71 -6.31 0.92
N LEU A 312 12.69 -6.91 2.11
CA LEU A 312 12.22 -6.24 3.33
C LEU A 312 13.10 -5.04 3.68
N ALA A 313 14.42 -5.20 3.63
CA ALA A 313 15.34 -4.08 3.87
C ALA A 313 15.07 -2.96 2.86
N TYR A 314 14.90 -3.29 1.58
CA TYR A 314 14.67 -2.26 0.57
C TYR A 314 13.33 -1.54 0.77
N CYS A 315 12.19 -2.23 0.91
CA CYS A 315 10.91 -1.53 1.12
C CYS A 315 10.87 -0.74 2.44
N THR A 316 11.53 -1.23 3.49
CA THR A 316 11.71 -0.50 4.75
C THR A 316 12.53 0.75 4.52
N LEU A 317 13.62 0.69 3.76
CA LEU A 317 14.44 1.87 3.49
C LEU A 317 13.79 2.84 2.50
N LEU A 318 12.73 2.46 1.78
CA LEU A 318 11.96 3.35 0.90
C LEU A 318 10.87 4.15 1.65
N ARG A 319 10.24 3.57 2.70
CA ARG A 319 9.08 4.18 3.41
C ARG A 319 8.99 3.94 4.93
N LEU A 320 9.96 3.26 5.54
CA LEU A 320 10.05 2.84 6.96
C LEU A 320 8.95 1.89 7.46
N PHE A 321 7.67 2.25 7.29
CA PHE A 321 6.55 1.49 7.85
C PHE A 321 6.46 0.02 7.38
N PRO A 322 6.89 -0.37 6.15
CA PRO A 322 6.89 -1.77 5.77
C PRO A 322 7.77 -2.63 6.69
N GLY A 323 8.73 -2.04 7.40
CA GLY A 323 9.58 -2.71 8.38
C GLY A 323 8.80 -3.35 9.53
N LEU A 324 7.60 -2.85 9.87
CA LEU A 324 6.74 -3.45 10.90
C LEU A 324 6.28 -4.87 10.53
N LEU A 325 6.27 -5.23 9.24
CA LEU A 325 5.99 -6.58 8.75
C LEU A 325 6.89 -7.62 9.42
N VAL A 326 8.14 -7.26 9.73
CA VAL A 326 9.14 -8.15 10.31
C VAL A 326 8.67 -8.80 11.62
N LEU A 327 7.77 -8.15 12.36
CA LEU A 327 7.22 -8.70 13.60
C LEU A 327 6.73 -10.13 13.42
N GLY A 328 6.00 -10.41 12.34
CA GLY A 328 5.50 -11.75 12.05
C GLY A 328 6.63 -12.79 11.94
N PRO A 329 7.56 -12.66 10.98
CA PRO A 329 8.72 -13.54 10.87
C PRO A 329 9.57 -13.64 12.15
N LEU A 330 9.72 -12.56 12.93
CA LEU A 330 10.38 -12.59 14.22
C LEU A 330 9.64 -13.51 15.21
N LEU A 331 8.32 -13.36 15.35
CA LEU A 331 7.50 -14.20 16.23
C LEU A 331 7.51 -15.67 15.79
N ALA A 332 7.52 -15.93 14.47
CA ALA A 332 7.69 -17.28 13.94
C ALA A 332 9.07 -17.86 14.27
N GLY A 333 10.14 -17.06 14.18
CA GLY A 333 11.48 -17.45 14.62
C GLY A 333 11.56 -17.76 16.12
N VAL A 334 10.91 -16.95 16.96
CA VAL A 334 10.78 -17.18 18.41
C VAL A 334 10.06 -18.51 18.68
N GLU A 335 8.95 -18.77 17.98
CA GLU A 335 8.22 -20.03 18.11
C GLU A 335 9.06 -21.24 17.68
N TYR A 336 9.82 -21.10 16.59
CA TYR A 336 10.73 -22.15 16.14
C TYR A 336 11.80 -22.48 17.19
N VAL A 337 12.42 -21.45 17.78
CA VAL A 337 13.40 -21.62 18.87
C VAL A 337 12.74 -22.27 20.09
N ARG A 338 11.52 -21.88 20.45
CA ARG A 338 10.78 -22.47 21.58
C ARG A 338 10.60 -23.98 21.39
N LEU A 339 10.23 -24.41 20.18
CA LEU A 339 9.95 -25.79 19.80
C LEU A 339 11.23 -26.64 19.62
N HIS A 340 12.26 -26.09 18.97
CA HIS A 340 13.44 -26.86 18.52
C HIS A 340 14.73 -26.56 19.31
N LYS A 341 14.71 -25.57 20.20
CA LYS A 341 15.86 -25.11 21.00
C LYS A 341 17.08 -24.68 20.17
N LYS A 342 16.87 -24.30 18.90
CA LYS A 342 17.89 -23.82 17.96
C LYS A 342 17.32 -22.76 17.02
N LEU A 343 18.19 -21.94 16.43
CA LEU A 343 17.81 -20.97 15.41
C LEU A 343 17.49 -21.69 14.08
N ASP A 344 16.46 -21.24 13.37
CA ASP A 344 16.13 -21.76 12.05
C ASP A 344 17.13 -21.21 11.01
N PRO A 345 17.89 -22.07 10.30
CA PRO A 345 18.81 -21.61 9.25
C PRO A 345 18.10 -20.81 8.14
N ARG A 346 16.82 -21.08 7.87
CA ARG A 346 16.02 -20.33 6.91
C ARG A 346 15.80 -18.90 7.37
N PHE A 347 15.46 -18.73 8.65
CA PHE A 347 15.32 -17.41 9.27
C PHE A 347 16.65 -16.65 9.31
N LEU A 348 17.77 -17.33 9.57
CA LEU A 348 19.09 -16.70 9.50
C LEU A 348 19.42 -16.18 8.09
N ARG A 349 19.04 -16.91 7.03
CA ARG A 349 19.19 -16.42 5.64
C ARG A 349 18.35 -15.17 5.39
N PHE A 350 17.14 -15.11 5.94
CA PHE A 350 16.30 -13.91 5.87
C PHE A 350 16.94 -12.72 6.58
N VAL A 351 17.44 -12.90 7.80
CA VAL A 351 18.17 -11.86 8.53
C VAL A 351 19.42 -11.42 7.77
N ALA A 352 20.20 -12.36 7.22
CA ALA A 352 21.40 -12.06 6.44
C ALA A 352 21.09 -11.23 5.18
N GLY A 353 20.01 -11.54 4.46
CA GLY A 353 19.56 -10.76 3.31
C GLY A 353 19.17 -9.34 3.69
N GLY A 354 18.46 -9.17 4.80
CA GLY A 354 18.10 -7.85 5.32
C GLY A 354 19.33 -7.04 5.77
N ALA A 355 20.25 -7.67 6.48
CA ALA A 355 21.50 -7.05 6.91
C ALA A 355 22.35 -6.60 5.72
N LEU A 356 22.49 -7.43 4.68
CA LEU A 356 23.20 -7.04 3.46
C LEU A 356 22.51 -5.88 2.75
N GLY A 357 21.17 -5.93 2.61
CA GLY A 357 20.40 -4.84 2.01
C GLY A 357 20.65 -3.51 2.70
N CYS A 358 20.60 -3.47 4.04
CA CYS A 358 20.93 -2.27 4.82
C CYS A 358 22.39 -1.85 4.65
N ALA A 359 23.34 -2.79 4.71
CA ALA A 359 24.77 -2.53 4.60
C ALA A 359 25.18 -1.96 3.23
N LEU A 360 24.42 -2.23 2.17
CA LEU A 360 24.66 -1.68 0.83
C LEU A 360 23.92 -0.36 0.60
N LEU A 361 22.62 -0.32 0.90
CA LEU A 361 21.75 0.79 0.51
C LEU A 361 21.94 2.03 1.37
N ILE A 362 22.21 1.87 2.67
CA ILE A 362 22.45 3.01 3.55
C ILE A 362 23.73 3.75 3.12
N PRO A 363 24.90 3.10 2.96
CA PRO A 363 26.08 3.79 2.46
C PRO A 363 25.92 4.34 1.04
N ALA A 364 25.25 3.62 0.14
CA ALA A 364 24.98 4.11 -1.22
C ALA A 364 24.19 5.43 -1.21
N SER A 365 23.25 5.60 -0.28
CA SER A 365 22.49 6.84 -0.14
C SER A 365 23.32 8.05 0.31
N PHE A 366 24.53 7.85 0.85
CA PHE A 366 25.44 8.95 1.22
C PHE A 366 26.05 9.65 0.00
N ALA A 367 25.86 9.12 -1.22
CA ALA A 367 26.33 9.78 -2.43
C ALA A 367 25.56 11.07 -2.78
N ILE A 368 24.44 11.34 -2.10
CA ILE A 368 23.53 12.46 -2.40
C ILE A 368 23.28 13.31 -1.16
N GLY A 369 22.97 14.59 -1.38
CA GLY A 369 22.66 15.54 -0.33
C GLY A 369 23.90 15.85 0.51
N GLU A 370 23.73 15.83 1.83
CA GLU A 370 24.78 16.11 2.82
C GLU A 370 25.50 14.83 3.29
N GLY A 371 25.51 13.79 2.47
CA GLY A 371 26.09 12.51 2.81
C GLY A 371 25.39 11.82 3.98
N ALA A 372 26.15 11.40 4.99
CA ALA A 372 25.60 10.71 6.16
C ALA A 372 24.64 11.59 6.99
N GLN A 373 24.83 12.91 6.98
CA GLN A 373 23.99 13.86 7.70
C GLN A 373 22.54 13.86 7.19
N THR A 374 22.32 13.47 5.92
CA THR A 374 20.99 13.34 5.31
C THR A 374 20.08 12.39 6.12
N TRP A 375 20.62 11.35 6.77
CA TRP A 375 19.83 10.46 7.63
C TRP A 375 19.38 11.11 8.94
N VAL A 376 20.22 11.98 9.53
CA VAL A 376 19.84 12.76 10.71
C VAL A 376 18.73 13.75 10.34
N ARG A 377 18.88 14.47 9.22
CA ARG A 377 17.85 15.37 8.69
C ARG A 377 16.56 14.62 8.36
N PHE A 378 16.65 13.44 7.76
CA PHE A 378 15.49 12.59 7.49
C PHE A 378 14.77 12.15 8.77
N ALA A 379 15.50 11.78 9.83
CA ALA A 379 14.90 11.40 11.11
C ALA A 379 14.19 12.59 11.78
N GLN A 380 14.77 13.78 11.72
CA GLN A 380 14.14 15.02 12.18
C GLN A 380 12.87 15.32 11.38
N ASN A 381 12.94 15.26 10.05
CA ASN A 381 11.80 15.46 9.17
C ASN A 381 10.68 14.44 9.44
N THR A 382 11.03 13.16 9.60
CA THR A 382 10.08 12.09 9.94
C THR A 382 9.40 12.34 11.28
N THR A 383 10.15 12.78 12.29
CA THR A 383 9.58 13.12 13.61
C THR A 383 8.60 14.29 13.52
N LYS A 384 8.94 15.32 12.74
CA LYS A 384 8.05 16.45 12.45
C LYS A 384 6.75 15.97 11.76
N HIS A 385 6.86 15.16 10.69
CA HIS A 385 5.69 14.61 9.98
C HIS A 385 4.82 13.71 10.87
N ALA A 386 5.41 12.82 11.68
CA ALA A 386 4.67 11.97 12.60
C ALA A 386 3.90 12.75 13.68
N ASN A 387 4.26 14.01 13.92
CA ASN A 387 3.56 14.92 14.82
C ASN A 387 2.71 15.97 14.09
N THR A 388 2.48 15.81 12.79
CA THR A 388 1.59 16.67 12.00
C THR A 388 0.37 15.84 11.54
N PRO A 389 -0.76 15.88 12.27
CA PRO A 389 -1.95 15.11 11.89
C PRO A 389 -2.51 15.55 10.53
N LEU A 390 -2.93 14.58 9.70
CA LEU A 390 -3.63 14.80 8.43
C LEU A 390 -5.01 14.17 8.47
N THR A 391 -5.97 14.78 7.76
CA THR A 391 -7.37 14.31 7.72
C THR A 391 -7.51 12.89 7.18
N ASN A 392 -6.58 12.47 6.32
CA ASN A 392 -6.52 11.14 5.73
C ASN A 392 -5.59 10.16 6.46
N HIS A 393 -5.18 10.46 7.70
CA HIS A 393 -4.46 9.50 8.53
C HIS A 393 -5.35 8.35 8.98
N MET A 394 -4.86 7.13 8.84
CA MET A 394 -5.53 5.91 9.25
C MET A 394 -4.68 5.05 10.19
N GLY A 395 -5.36 4.28 11.04
CA GLY A 395 -4.76 3.27 11.92
C GLY A 395 -5.23 3.40 13.38
N LEU A 396 -4.65 2.60 14.26
CA LEU A 396 -5.02 2.59 15.69
C LEU A 396 -4.85 3.98 16.35
N ARG A 397 -3.76 4.68 16.04
CA ARG A 397 -3.55 6.05 16.53
C ARG A 397 -4.64 7.00 16.06
N SER A 398 -5.13 6.85 14.83
CA SER A 398 -6.22 7.67 14.33
C SER A 398 -7.50 7.47 15.12
N VAL A 399 -7.82 6.23 15.49
CA VAL A 399 -8.99 5.89 16.31
C VAL A 399 -8.84 6.41 17.73
N LEU A 400 -7.67 6.20 18.37
CA LEU A 400 -7.44 6.66 19.73
C LEU A 400 -7.37 8.18 19.84
N GLY A 401 -6.86 8.87 18.82
CA GLY A 401 -6.83 10.33 18.77
C GLY A 401 -8.19 10.98 18.52
N TYR A 402 -9.25 10.22 18.27
CA TYR A 402 -10.58 10.75 17.93
C TYR A 402 -11.37 11.23 19.16
N ARG A 403 -12.00 12.40 19.04
CA ARG A 403 -12.96 12.95 20.00
C ARG A 403 -14.11 13.60 19.21
N PRO A 404 -15.39 13.20 19.41
CA PRO A 404 -16.52 13.78 18.69
C PRO A 404 -16.65 15.30 18.82
N SER A 405 -16.23 15.87 19.95
CA SER A 405 -16.25 17.33 20.16
C SER A 405 -15.17 18.08 19.40
N MET A 406 -14.10 17.40 18.95
CA MET A 406 -12.92 18.01 18.32
C MET A 406 -12.76 17.61 16.84
N VAL A 407 -13.85 17.23 16.16
CA VAL A 407 -13.83 16.89 14.73
C VAL A 407 -13.68 18.13 13.84
N GLY A 408 -13.24 17.93 12.60
CA GLY A 408 -12.94 19.00 11.63
C GLY A 408 -14.08 20.02 11.49
N ARG A 409 -15.33 19.56 11.36
CA ARG A 409 -16.51 20.44 11.24
C ARG A 409 -16.75 21.37 12.42
N ASN A 410 -16.24 21.03 13.61
CA ASN A 410 -16.37 21.85 14.82
C ASN A 410 -15.15 22.75 15.06
N MET A 411 -13.97 22.29 14.62
CA MET A 411 -12.68 22.89 14.98
C MET A 411 -12.05 23.72 13.87
N ARG A 412 -12.51 23.59 12.61
CA ARG A 412 -11.95 24.33 11.49
C ARG A 412 -12.31 25.81 11.60
N ASP A 413 -11.29 26.67 11.67
CA ASP A 413 -11.44 28.12 11.79
C ASP A 413 -10.77 28.83 10.60
N GLY A 414 -11.57 29.28 9.64
CA GLY A 414 -11.07 29.96 8.44
C GLY A 414 -10.45 31.34 8.68
N SER A 415 -10.53 31.89 9.90
CA SER A 415 -9.89 33.16 10.25
C SER A 415 -8.40 33.02 10.61
N GLN A 416 -7.94 31.80 10.90
CA GLN A 416 -6.55 31.51 11.22
C GLN A 416 -5.70 31.31 9.95
N ILE A 417 -4.39 31.53 10.07
CA ILE A 417 -3.42 31.21 9.01
C ILE A 417 -3.46 29.70 8.69
N ASP A 418 -3.48 28.85 9.72
CA ASP A 418 -3.78 27.42 9.59
C ASP A 418 -5.18 27.12 10.18
N ALA A 419 -6.16 26.95 9.30
CA ALA A 419 -7.54 26.68 9.68
C ALA A 419 -7.74 25.36 10.43
N TRP A 420 -6.76 24.45 10.42
CA TRP A 420 -6.83 23.13 11.06
C TRP A 420 -6.02 23.03 12.35
N GLN A 421 -5.36 24.10 12.80
CA GLN A 421 -4.45 24.06 13.95
C GLN A 421 -5.14 23.55 15.23
N GLY A 422 -6.36 24.02 15.52
CA GLY A 422 -7.13 23.57 16.69
C GLY A 422 -7.45 22.08 16.65
N TRP A 423 -7.85 21.57 15.49
CA TRP A 423 -8.10 20.14 15.25
C TRP A 423 -6.81 19.32 15.45
N LYS A 424 -5.68 19.74 14.84
CA LYS A 424 -4.38 19.07 14.98
C LYS A 424 -3.96 18.95 16.46
N ASN A 425 -4.09 20.04 17.22
CA ASN A 425 -3.73 20.07 18.64
C ASN A 425 -4.59 19.10 19.45
N GLY A 426 -5.91 19.08 19.23
CA GLY A 426 -6.83 18.17 19.93
C GLY A 426 -6.52 16.69 19.68
N ARG A 427 -6.13 16.34 18.45
CA ARG A 427 -5.71 14.97 18.08
C ARG A 427 -4.46 14.53 18.86
N LEU A 428 -3.44 15.40 18.90
CA LEU A 428 -2.18 15.13 19.59
C LEU A 428 -2.37 15.03 21.11
N GLU A 429 -3.14 15.93 21.69
CA GLU A 429 -3.48 15.92 23.12
C GLU A 429 -4.18 14.62 23.51
N LYS A 430 -5.25 14.24 22.78
CA LYS A 430 -5.98 13.02 23.07
C LYS A 430 -5.10 11.78 22.95
N PHE A 431 -4.28 11.70 21.91
CA PHE A 431 -3.40 10.54 21.74
C PHE A 431 -2.38 10.44 22.88
N ARG A 432 -1.86 11.58 23.37
CA ARG A 432 -0.95 11.60 24.52
C ARG A 432 -1.61 10.96 25.75
N ASP A 433 -2.88 11.26 26.01
CA ASP A 433 -3.64 10.66 27.13
C ASP A 433 -3.83 9.16 26.97
N LEU A 434 -3.97 8.68 25.72
CA LEU A 434 -4.24 7.27 25.40
C LEU A 434 -3.00 6.49 24.95
N LYS A 435 -1.80 7.06 25.12
CA LYS A 435 -0.54 6.42 24.69
C LYS A 435 -0.30 5.07 25.36
N VAL A 436 -0.69 4.91 26.62
CA VAL A 436 -0.58 3.63 27.34
C VAL A 436 -1.55 2.60 26.76
N ALA A 437 -2.79 3.01 26.46
CA ALA A 437 -3.78 2.15 25.82
C ALA A 437 -3.32 1.73 24.41
N PHE A 438 -2.73 2.65 23.64
CA PHE A 438 -2.11 2.34 22.35
C PHE A 438 -1.07 1.22 22.47
N ILE A 439 -0.12 1.34 23.42
CA ILE A 439 0.91 0.32 23.66
C ILE A 439 0.29 -1.01 24.09
N ALA A 440 -0.71 -0.99 24.99
CA ALA A 440 -1.38 -2.21 25.45
C ALA A 440 -2.09 -2.95 24.31
N ILE A 441 -2.83 -2.22 23.47
CA ILE A 441 -3.51 -2.80 22.29
C ILE A 441 -2.48 -3.33 21.29
N LEU A 442 -1.39 -2.60 21.07
CA LEU A 442 -0.30 -3.00 20.17
C LEU A 442 0.36 -4.32 20.63
N LEU A 443 0.64 -4.47 21.93
CA LEU A 443 1.14 -5.72 22.51
C LEU A 443 0.11 -6.85 22.44
N GLY A 444 -1.18 -6.54 22.66
CA GLY A 444 -2.27 -7.49 22.50
C GLY A 444 -2.39 -8.01 21.07
N ALA A 445 -2.24 -7.14 20.07
CA ALA A 445 -2.21 -7.51 18.65
C ALA A 445 -1.02 -8.44 18.35
N ALA A 446 0.19 -8.10 18.82
CA ALA A 446 1.37 -8.96 18.67
C ALA A 446 1.18 -10.33 19.34
N ALA A 447 0.58 -10.37 20.53
CA ALA A 447 0.25 -11.61 21.23
C ALA A 447 -0.77 -12.45 20.45
N LEU A 448 -1.79 -11.82 19.84
CA LEU A 448 -2.78 -12.52 19.02
C LEU A 448 -2.14 -13.14 17.77
N ILE A 449 -1.25 -12.42 17.08
CA ILE A 449 -0.45 -12.95 15.97
C ILE A 449 0.41 -14.13 16.44
N TYR A 450 1.07 -14.01 17.59
CA TYR A 450 1.88 -15.10 18.15
C TYR A 450 1.05 -16.35 18.46
N LEU A 451 -0.16 -16.18 19.01
CA LEU A 451 -1.09 -17.29 19.28
C LEU A 451 -1.59 -17.94 17.99
N ALA A 452 -1.82 -17.15 16.93
CA ALA A 452 -2.14 -17.66 15.61
C ALA A 452 -0.99 -18.51 15.04
N ILE A 453 0.24 -17.98 15.04
CA ILE A 453 1.45 -18.71 14.60
C ILE A 453 1.64 -20.01 15.39
N ARG A 454 1.45 -19.98 16.71
CA ARG A 454 1.59 -21.17 17.56
C ARG A 454 0.57 -22.26 17.18
N HIS A 455 -0.63 -21.87 16.74
CA HIS A 455 -1.66 -22.81 16.32
C HIS A 455 -1.44 -23.35 14.90
N THR A 456 -1.04 -22.49 13.96
CA THR A 456 -0.85 -22.87 12.55
C THR A 456 0.50 -23.54 12.28
N GLY A 457 1.46 -23.40 13.18
CA GLY A 457 2.85 -23.80 12.97
C GLY A 457 3.70 -22.69 12.35
N VAL A 458 5.02 -22.95 12.30
CA VAL A 458 6.03 -21.98 11.85
C VAL A 458 6.07 -21.91 10.32
N GLU A 459 5.13 -21.16 9.72
CA GLU A 459 5.13 -20.78 8.31
C GLU A 459 5.47 -19.28 8.16
N TYR A 460 6.72 -18.96 7.81
CA TYR A 460 7.21 -17.56 7.79
C TYR A 460 6.44 -16.65 6.83
N TRP A 461 5.94 -17.17 5.70
CA TRP A 461 5.16 -16.36 4.76
C TRP A 461 3.79 -15.98 5.35
N MET A 462 3.14 -16.88 6.10
CA MET A 462 1.90 -16.58 6.81
C MET A 462 2.16 -15.54 7.89
N ALA A 463 3.25 -15.72 8.64
CA ALA A 463 3.65 -14.77 9.66
C ALA A 463 3.93 -13.38 9.06
N ALA A 464 4.64 -13.30 7.93
CA ALA A 464 4.84 -12.06 7.18
C ALA A 464 3.52 -11.42 6.73
N ALA A 465 2.58 -12.19 6.17
CA ALA A 465 1.27 -11.69 5.79
C ALA A 465 0.47 -11.16 7.00
N MET A 466 0.53 -11.82 8.17
CA MET A 466 -0.04 -11.30 9.42
C MET A 466 0.68 -10.01 9.88
N GLY A 467 2.00 -9.95 9.70
CA GLY A 467 2.82 -8.76 9.94
C GLY A 467 2.44 -7.58 9.05
N CYS A 468 2.03 -7.79 7.80
CA CYS A 468 1.46 -6.72 6.97
C CYS A 468 0.24 -6.10 7.65
N GLY A 469 -0.66 -6.92 8.23
CA GLY A 469 -1.82 -6.43 8.98
C GLY A 469 -1.44 -5.64 10.23
N TYR A 470 -0.28 -5.92 10.83
CA TYR A 470 0.19 -5.25 12.04
C TYR A 470 0.52 -3.78 11.79
N ILE A 471 0.79 -3.39 10.53
CA ILE A 471 1.00 -2.01 10.12
C ILE A 471 -0.22 -1.14 10.50
N VAL A 472 -1.45 -1.66 10.38
CA VAL A 472 -2.70 -0.96 10.75
C VAL A 472 -2.71 -0.56 12.25
N PHE A 473 -2.04 -1.34 13.09
CA PHE A 473 -1.95 -1.09 14.53
C PHE A 473 -0.71 -0.25 14.90
N GLY A 474 0.43 -0.58 14.29
CA GLY A 474 1.72 -0.02 14.68
C GLY A 474 2.07 1.32 14.06
N ALA A 475 1.47 1.69 12.93
CA ALA A 475 1.72 2.95 12.23
C ALA A 475 0.43 3.74 12.00
N GLU A 476 0.55 5.06 12.11
CA GLU A 476 -0.45 6.00 11.59
C GLU A 476 0.04 6.45 10.21
N LEU A 477 -0.68 6.09 9.16
CA LEU A 477 -0.26 6.32 7.78
C LEU A 477 -1.31 7.13 7.05
N THR A 478 -0.89 7.89 6.04
CA THR A 478 -1.82 8.40 5.03
C THR A 478 -2.51 7.23 4.32
N CYS A 479 -3.80 7.40 4.02
CA CYS A 479 -4.70 6.32 3.63
C CYS A 479 -4.21 5.47 2.45
N TYR A 480 -3.57 6.08 1.45
CA TYR A 480 -3.14 5.42 0.21
C TYR A 480 -2.05 4.36 0.39
N TYR A 481 -1.40 4.29 1.55
CA TYR A 481 -0.48 3.21 1.87
C TYR A 481 -1.19 1.88 2.16
N TYR A 482 -2.50 1.86 2.41
CA TYR A 482 -3.26 0.65 2.76
C TYR A 482 -3.34 -0.39 1.61
N CYS A 483 -2.77 -0.10 0.44
CA CYS A 483 -2.54 -1.09 -0.61
C CYS A 483 -1.59 -2.21 -0.15
N PHE A 484 -0.84 -2.04 0.94
CA PHE A 484 -0.10 -3.16 1.57
C PHE A 484 -0.99 -4.33 1.99
N LEU A 485 -2.31 -4.13 2.13
CA LEU A 485 -3.27 -5.19 2.43
C LEU A 485 -3.33 -6.28 1.34
N MET A 486 -2.78 -6.01 0.15
CA MET A 486 -2.46 -7.05 -0.84
C MET A 486 -1.65 -8.21 -0.24
N GLY A 487 -0.74 -7.94 0.71
CA GLY A 487 0.02 -8.95 1.42
C GLY A 487 -0.79 -9.74 2.45
N VAL A 488 -1.80 -9.12 3.07
CA VAL A 488 -2.73 -9.80 4.00
C VAL A 488 -3.66 -10.73 3.22
N ALA A 489 -4.10 -10.32 2.03
CA ALA A 489 -4.92 -11.13 1.13
C ALA A 489 -4.29 -12.49 0.80
N CYS A 490 -2.96 -12.62 0.87
CA CYS A 490 -2.26 -13.90 0.73
C CYS A 490 -2.69 -14.97 1.75
N LEU A 491 -3.25 -14.60 2.91
CA LEU A 491 -3.79 -15.55 3.89
C LEU A 491 -5.03 -16.29 3.39
N TYR A 492 -5.67 -15.82 2.31
CA TYR A 492 -6.77 -16.53 1.63
C TYR A 492 -6.35 -17.93 1.15
N GLU A 493 -5.06 -18.12 0.88
CA GLU A 493 -4.42 -19.41 0.59
C GLU A 493 -4.66 -20.47 1.67
N LYS A 494 -4.98 -20.09 2.91
CA LYS A 494 -5.16 -21.03 4.02
C LYS A 494 -6.58 -21.00 4.58
N ARG A 495 -7.27 -19.86 4.49
CA ARG A 495 -8.60 -19.66 5.05
C ARG A 495 -9.44 -18.76 4.17
N ARG A 496 -10.60 -19.27 3.73
CA ARG A 496 -11.48 -18.53 2.84
C ARG A 496 -12.16 -17.34 3.52
N GLU A 497 -12.34 -17.44 4.81
CA GLU A 497 -12.94 -16.42 5.69
C GLU A 497 -12.13 -15.11 5.69
N VAL A 498 -10.83 -15.19 5.37
CA VAL A 498 -10.00 -13.99 5.14
C VAL A 498 -10.57 -13.13 4.03
N ALA A 499 -11.01 -13.75 2.92
CA ALA A 499 -11.63 -13.01 1.82
C ALA A 499 -12.93 -12.34 2.26
N VAL A 500 -13.74 -13.01 3.09
CA VAL A 500 -15.00 -12.45 3.60
C VAL A 500 -14.72 -11.20 4.43
N LEU A 501 -13.77 -11.26 5.38
CA LEU A 501 -13.43 -10.11 6.22
C LEU A 501 -12.82 -8.95 5.43
N LEU A 502 -11.95 -9.25 4.46
CA LEU A 502 -11.34 -8.23 3.60
C LEU A 502 -12.35 -7.59 2.64
N CYS A 503 -13.26 -8.37 2.05
CA CYS A 503 -14.33 -7.85 1.19
C CYS A 503 -15.33 -7.02 1.99
N ALA A 504 -15.69 -7.45 3.20
CA ALA A 504 -16.56 -6.68 4.10
C ALA A 504 -15.91 -5.36 4.51
N MET A 505 -14.60 -5.36 4.80
CA MET A 505 -13.85 -4.15 5.08
C MET A 505 -13.80 -3.22 3.86
N ALA A 506 -13.46 -3.73 2.67
CA ALA A 506 -13.44 -2.94 1.44
C ALA A 506 -14.82 -2.33 1.12
N ALA A 507 -15.89 -3.12 1.21
CA ALA A 507 -17.24 -2.61 1.06
C ALA A 507 -17.61 -1.58 2.13
N MET A 508 -17.15 -1.75 3.37
CA MET A 508 -17.39 -0.79 4.45
C MET A 508 -16.64 0.53 4.23
N THR A 509 -15.41 0.50 3.72
CA THR A 509 -14.68 1.73 3.43
C THR A 509 -15.34 2.52 2.30
N GLU A 510 -15.83 1.85 1.24
CA GLU A 510 -16.65 2.49 0.21
C GLU A 510 -17.98 3.02 0.77
N PHE A 511 -18.67 2.26 1.61
CA PHE A 511 -19.93 2.67 2.23
C PHE A 511 -19.77 3.94 3.09
N ILE A 512 -18.68 4.02 3.87
CA ILE A 512 -18.36 5.19 4.70
C ILE A 512 -18.12 6.42 3.81
N HIS A 513 -17.40 6.26 2.70
CA HIS A 513 -17.18 7.35 1.74
C HIS A 513 -18.49 7.82 1.09
N LEU A 514 -19.28 6.88 0.55
CA LEU A 514 -20.52 7.19 -0.16
C LEU A 514 -21.57 7.84 0.76
N GLY A 515 -21.51 7.59 2.07
CA GLY A 515 -22.37 8.22 3.06
C GLY A 515 -23.87 8.14 2.76
N PRO A 516 -24.42 6.97 2.35
CA PRO A 516 -25.78 6.91 1.81
C PRO A 516 -26.88 7.14 2.86
N ILE A 517 -26.56 7.08 4.16
CA ILE A 517 -27.52 7.28 5.25
C ILE A 517 -27.49 8.75 5.69
N PRO A 518 -28.65 9.44 5.76
CA PRO A 518 -28.74 10.78 6.32
C PRO A 518 -28.12 10.87 7.72
N GLY A 519 -27.18 11.80 7.90
CA GLY A 519 -26.45 12.00 9.16
C GLY A 519 -25.05 11.38 9.20
N MET A 520 -24.65 10.58 8.20
CA MET A 520 -23.26 10.21 8.03
C MET A 520 -22.40 11.45 7.72
N SER A 521 -21.19 11.51 8.29
CA SER A 521 -20.29 12.63 8.04
C SER A 521 -19.66 12.53 6.64
N GLY A 522 -19.68 13.65 5.91
CA GLY A 522 -18.90 13.82 4.68
C GLY A 522 -17.50 14.41 4.90
N TRP A 523 -17.06 14.52 6.16
CA TRP A 523 -15.73 15.06 6.48
C TRP A 523 -14.69 13.95 6.49
N GLU A 524 -13.58 14.16 5.76
CA GLU A 524 -12.52 13.17 5.62
C GLU A 524 -11.95 12.70 6.97
N ASP A 525 -11.76 13.61 7.94
CA ASP A 525 -11.20 13.25 9.24
C ASP A 525 -12.09 12.27 10.03
N GLU A 526 -13.41 12.39 9.89
CA GLU A 526 -14.36 11.44 10.49
C GLU A 526 -14.43 10.14 9.67
N GLN A 527 -14.47 10.23 8.34
CA GLN A 527 -14.54 9.08 7.44
C GLN A 527 -13.32 8.15 7.59
N TYR A 528 -12.10 8.70 7.58
CA TYR A 528 -10.87 7.89 7.70
C TYR A 528 -10.67 7.30 9.10
N VAL A 529 -11.25 7.91 10.15
CA VAL A 529 -11.36 7.26 11.48
C VAL A 529 -12.30 6.05 11.42
N GLY A 530 -13.46 6.17 10.77
CA GLY A 530 -14.38 5.05 10.56
C GLY A 530 -13.74 3.91 9.77
N MET A 531 -13.03 4.23 8.69
CA MET A 531 -12.29 3.26 7.88
C MET A 531 -11.16 2.60 8.68
N SER A 532 -10.52 3.33 9.61
CA SER A 532 -9.52 2.76 10.52
C SER A 532 -10.13 1.73 11.46
N VAL A 533 -11.33 1.98 11.99
CA VAL A 533 -12.06 1.01 12.82
C VAL A 533 -12.36 -0.26 11.99
N ALA A 534 -12.87 -0.11 10.77
CA ALA A 534 -13.12 -1.25 9.88
C ALA A 534 -11.86 -2.08 9.63
N ALA A 535 -10.71 -1.43 9.37
CA ALA A 535 -9.44 -2.11 9.17
C ALA A 535 -8.95 -2.84 10.43
N LEU A 536 -9.02 -2.22 11.61
CA LEU A 536 -8.61 -2.83 12.88
C LEU A 536 -9.46 -4.08 13.20
N LEU A 537 -10.77 -4.00 13.00
CA LEU A 537 -11.69 -5.12 13.20
C LEU A 537 -11.40 -6.26 12.23
N ALA A 538 -11.18 -5.95 10.95
CA ALA A 538 -10.84 -6.96 9.95
C ALA A 538 -9.51 -7.65 10.26
N MET A 539 -8.46 -6.90 10.59
CA MET A 539 -7.15 -7.47 10.93
C MET A 539 -7.20 -8.32 12.20
N GLY A 540 -7.84 -7.81 13.26
CA GLY A 540 -8.03 -8.57 14.50
C GLY A 540 -8.83 -9.85 14.29
N GLY A 541 -9.91 -9.79 13.51
CA GLY A 541 -10.71 -10.94 13.12
C GLY A 541 -9.91 -11.96 12.29
N ILE A 542 -9.13 -11.50 11.32
CA ILE A 542 -8.25 -12.37 10.51
C ILE A 542 -7.27 -13.11 11.41
N TRP A 543 -6.56 -12.44 12.32
CA TRP A 543 -5.63 -13.13 13.22
C TRP A 543 -6.34 -14.11 14.15
N TRP A 544 -7.51 -13.74 14.66
CA TRP A 544 -8.34 -14.62 15.50
C TRP A 544 -8.69 -15.92 14.78
N LEU A 545 -9.07 -15.88 13.50
CA LEU A 545 -9.37 -17.07 12.70
C LEU A 545 -8.24 -18.09 12.68
N PHE A 546 -6.98 -17.64 12.79
CA PHE A 546 -5.81 -18.52 12.80
C PHE A 546 -5.40 -18.99 14.20
N THR A 547 -6.11 -18.59 15.27
CA THR A 547 -5.90 -19.12 16.63
C THR A 547 -6.65 -20.44 16.86
N LYS A 548 -6.33 -21.14 17.95
CA LYS A 548 -7.03 -22.36 18.39
C LYS A 548 -8.54 -22.17 18.57
N TRP A 549 -8.97 -20.96 18.93
CA TRP A 549 -10.39 -20.68 19.22
C TRP A 549 -11.13 -20.26 17.96
N GLY A 550 -10.58 -19.34 17.17
CA GLY A 550 -11.19 -18.92 15.91
C GLY A 550 -11.15 -19.98 14.82
N SER A 551 -10.33 -21.03 14.99
CA SER A 551 -10.32 -22.18 14.08
C SER A 551 -11.44 -23.19 14.34
N GLN A 552 -12.16 -23.08 15.46
CA GLN A 552 -13.27 -23.96 15.78
C GLN A 552 -14.45 -23.67 14.83
N GLY A 553 -14.95 -24.70 14.14
CA GLY A 553 -15.98 -24.55 13.11
C GLY A 553 -15.47 -24.11 11.74
N ALA A 554 -14.15 -24.00 11.55
CA ALA A 554 -13.57 -23.73 10.24
C ALA A 554 -13.88 -24.90 9.29
N LEU A 555 -14.42 -24.58 8.12
CA LEU A 555 -14.64 -25.58 7.08
C LEU A 555 -13.33 -26.00 6.45
N PRO A 556 -13.27 -27.22 5.86
CA PRO A 556 -12.15 -27.61 5.01
C PRO A 556 -11.88 -26.54 3.96
N GLN A 557 -10.62 -26.33 3.62
CA GLN A 557 -10.27 -25.47 2.49
C GLN A 557 -10.88 -26.01 1.19
N GLU A 558 -11.29 -25.13 0.27
CA GLU A 558 -11.71 -25.59 -1.06
C GLU A 558 -10.55 -26.31 -1.75
N ALA A 559 -10.88 -27.25 -2.64
CA ALA A 559 -9.87 -27.90 -3.46
C ALA A 559 -9.11 -26.87 -4.31
N GLU A 560 -7.99 -27.28 -4.89
CA GLU A 560 -7.18 -26.44 -5.78
C GLU A 560 -8.04 -25.75 -6.85
N PRO A 561 -7.73 -24.51 -7.26
CA PRO A 561 -8.54 -23.77 -8.22
C PRO A 561 -8.70 -24.51 -9.55
N GLU A 562 -9.92 -24.64 -10.04
CA GLU A 562 -10.23 -25.33 -11.29
C GLU A 562 -10.49 -24.31 -12.41
N LEU A 563 -9.44 -23.73 -13.00
CA LEU A 563 -9.62 -22.73 -14.07
C LEU A 563 -9.66 -23.34 -15.49
N PHE A 564 -8.72 -24.24 -15.79
CA PHE A 564 -8.46 -24.77 -17.13
C PHE A 564 -8.42 -26.30 -17.11
N ASP A 565 -8.97 -26.94 -18.14
CA ASP A 565 -8.84 -28.39 -18.29
C ASP A 565 -7.40 -28.71 -18.71
N GLY A 566 -6.71 -29.53 -17.92
CA GLY A 566 -5.48 -30.23 -18.36
C GLY A 566 -4.24 -29.37 -18.63
N LEU A 567 -4.20 -28.09 -18.27
CA LEU A 567 -2.96 -27.30 -18.27
C LEU A 567 -2.25 -27.48 -16.93
N ALA A 568 -1.63 -28.65 -16.78
CA ALA A 568 -0.49 -28.81 -15.89
C ALA A 568 0.59 -27.85 -16.38
N LEU A 569 0.64 -26.63 -15.82
CA LEU A 569 1.87 -25.84 -15.88
C LEU A 569 2.92 -26.67 -15.15
N ALA A 570 3.85 -27.24 -15.91
CA ALA A 570 4.95 -28.03 -15.42
C ALA A 570 5.78 -27.21 -14.42
N GLY A 571 5.44 -27.33 -13.14
CA GLY A 571 6.16 -26.81 -12.00
C GLY A 571 6.24 -27.92 -10.98
N GLY A 572 7.29 -28.74 -11.10
CA GLY A 572 7.48 -29.94 -10.29
C GLY A 572 7.46 -29.62 -8.79
N GLY A 573 6.44 -30.12 -8.11
CA GLY A 573 6.45 -30.39 -6.69
C GLY A 573 6.66 -31.89 -6.49
N THR A 574 7.87 -32.29 -6.10
CA THR A 574 8.07 -33.59 -5.47
C THR A 574 7.38 -33.57 -4.11
N THR A 575 6.13 -34.04 -4.07
CA THR A 575 5.49 -34.43 -2.82
C THR A 575 6.22 -35.65 -2.29
N SER A 576 7.10 -35.45 -1.30
CA SER A 576 7.55 -36.54 -0.44
C SER A 576 6.40 -36.95 0.47
N ALA A 577 5.57 -37.87 0.00
CA ALA A 577 4.67 -38.62 0.86
C ALA A 577 5.55 -39.50 1.76
N SER A 578 5.73 -39.10 3.02
CA SER A 578 6.26 -40.00 4.06
C SER A 578 5.22 -41.07 4.33
N ALA A 579 5.35 -42.21 3.66
CA ALA A 579 4.63 -43.42 4.00
C ALA A 579 5.08 -43.88 5.39
N VAL A 580 4.18 -43.78 6.38
CA VAL A 580 4.28 -44.48 7.66
C VAL A 580 3.92 -45.94 7.40
N PRO A 581 4.80 -46.93 7.66
CA PRO A 581 4.42 -48.33 7.55
C PRO A 581 3.54 -48.74 8.73
N ASP A 582 2.37 -49.29 8.42
CA ASP A 582 1.43 -49.87 9.37
C ASP A 582 1.94 -51.23 9.87
N GLU A 583 2.70 -51.21 10.97
CA GLU A 583 3.19 -52.41 11.66
C GLU A 583 2.16 -52.92 12.69
N ARG A 584 1.02 -53.44 12.24
CA ARG A 584 0.17 -54.32 13.06
C ARG A 584 -0.53 -55.38 12.24
N LYS A 585 0.12 -56.55 12.14
CA LYS A 585 -0.50 -57.91 12.22
C LYS A 585 0.44 -58.95 11.60
N ARG A 586 1.37 -59.48 12.40
CA ARG A 586 1.93 -60.83 12.23
C ARG A 586 2.79 -61.13 13.45
N ASP A 587 2.18 -61.75 14.46
CA ASP A 587 2.84 -62.76 15.30
C ASP A 587 1.86 -63.31 16.35
N ARG A 588 1.14 -64.35 15.95
CA ARG A 588 0.55 -65.35 16.86
C ARG A 588 0.12 -66.55 16.04
N LYS A 589 1.08 -67.43 15.71
CA LYS A 589 0.86 -68.88 15.57
C LYS A 589 2.17 -69.58 15.22
N LYS A 590 2.64 -70.38 16.19
CA LYS A 590 3.39 -71.66 16.08
C LYS A 590 4.70 -71.68 16.89
N LYS A 591 4.56 -72.05 18.16
CA LYS A 591 5.49 -72.96 18.86
C LYS A 591 4.66 -74.14 19.39
N LYS A 592 4.79 -75.30 18.75
CA LYS A 592 4.60 -76.63 19.35
C LYS A 592 5.39 -77.63 18.50
N ARG A 593 6.31 -78.29 19.19
CA ARG A 593 7.27 -79.33 18.78
C ARG A 593 8.53 -78.82 18.14
#